data_AF-A9VMJ9-F1
#
_entry.id   AF-A9VMJ9-F1
#
_cell.length_a   1.000
_cell.length_b   1.000
_cell.length_c   1.000
_cell.angle_alpha   90.00
_cell.angle_beta   90.00
_cell.angle_gamma   90.00
#
_symmetry.space_group_name_H-M   'P 1'
#
loop_
_entity.id
_entity.type
_entity.pdbx_description
1 polymer ?
#
loop_
_entity_poly.entity_id
_entity_poly.type
_entity_poly.pdbx_seq_one_letter_code
_entity_poly.pdbx_strand_id
1 'polypeptide(L)'
;MGSHVNDFEEVKFRVETAQKMVGSATISMDPDTLEHATTAVESARSQLEIMKSVATDLDEPFLMNEEKKLSKCEHQLHEAKH
;
A
#
# COMPACT_ATOMS: atom_id res chain seq x y z
N MET A 1 -9.50 -9.22 22.09
CA MET A 1 -8.25 -9.63 21.43
C MET A 1 -8.59 -9.85 19.96
N GLY A 2 -8.39 -8.83 19.12
CA GLY A 2 -8.43 -9.02 17.66
C GLY A 2 -7.13 -9.72 17.27
N SER A 3 -7.23 -10.79 16.49
CA SER A 3 -6.08 -11.63 16.14
C SER A 3 -5.16 -10.91 15.15
N HIS A 4 -3.87 -10.84 15.44
CA HIS A 4 -2.82 -10.29 14.56
C HIS A 4 -2.87 -10.81 13.11
N VAL A 5 -3.37 -12.03 12.89
CA VAL A 5 -3.61 -12.59 11.54
C VAL A 5 -4.49 -11.66 10.69
N ASN A 6 -5.52 -11.07 11.30
CA ASN A 6 -6.43 -10.13 10.62
C ASN A 6 -5.70 -8.86 10.20
N ASP A 7 -4.72 -8.41 10.99
CA ASP A 7 -4.00 -7.18 10.72
C ASP A 7 -3.02 -7.36 9.54
N PHE A 8 -2.39 -8.54 9.39
CA PHE A 8 -1.51 -8.85 8.25
C PHE A 8 -2.30 -9.02 6.96
N GLU A 9 -3.45 -9.69 7.03
CA GLU A 9 -4.37 -9.78 5.90
C GLU A 9 -4.91 -8.41 5.48
N GLU A 10 -5.20 -7.53 6.45
CA GLU A 10 -5.62 -6.17 6.18
C GLU A 10 -4.53 -5.35 5.48
N VAL A 11 -3.27 -5.43 5.94
CA VAL A 11 -2.13 -4.80 5.25
C VAL A 11 -2.08 -5.27 3.79
N LYS A 12 -2.07 -6.59 3.58
CA LYS A 12 -1.99 -7.16 2.23
C LYS A 12 -3.15 -6.70 1.35
N PHE A 13 -4.37 -6.72 1.86
CA PHE A 13 -5.56 -6.30 1.14
C PHE A 13 -5.48 -4.82 0.73
N ARG A 14 -5.06 -3.94 1.65
CA ARG A 14 -4.88 -2.50 1.37
C ARG A 14 -3.80 -2.27 0.32
N VAL A 15 -2.67 -2.98 0.40
CA VAL A 15 -1.58 -2.87 -0.58
C VAL A 15 -2.04 -3.33 -1.97
N GLU A 16 -2.70 -4.48 -2.07
CA GLU A 16 -3.22 -4.97 -3.36
C GLU A 16 -4.27 -4.03 -3.96
N THR A 17 -5.08 -3.40 -3.12
CA THR A 17 -6.07 -2.40 -3.55
C THR A 17 -5.38 -1.15 -4.08
N ALA A 18 -4.40 -0.63 -3.35
CA ALA A 18 -3.58 0.50 -3.78
C ALA A 18 -2.89 0.21 -5.13
N GLN A 19 -2.30 -0.98 -5.31
CA GLN A 19 -1.69 -1.39 -6.58
C GLN A 19 -2.66 -1.34 -7.76
N LYS A 20 -3.89 -1.85 -7.57
CA LYS A 20 -4.94 -1.81 -8.62
C LYS A 20 -5.36 -0.38 -8.95
N MET A 21 -5.58 0.44 -7.92
CA MET A 21 -5.98 1.84 -8.10
C MET A 21 -4.90 2.64 -8.80
N VAL A 22 -3.63 2.49 -8.40
CA VAL A 22 -2.50 3.14 -9.08
C VAL A 22 -2.38 2.69 -10.53
N GLY A 23 -2.49 1.38 -10.80
CA GLY A 23 -2.48 0.87 -12.17
C GLY A 23 -3.59 1.50 -13.03
N SER A 24 -4.81 1.57 -12.52
CA SER A 24 -5.94 2.21 -13.23
C SER A 24 -5.74 3.72 -13.39
N ALA A 25 -5.28 4.40 -12.35
CA ALA A 25 -5.11 5.86 -12.34
C ALA A 25 -3.99 6.30 -13.28
N THR A 26 -2.87 5.58 -13.32
CA THR A 26 -1.75 5.86 -14.22
C THR A 26 -2.07 5.56 -15.70
N ILE A 27 -3.00 4.64 -15.98
CA ILE A 27 -3.48 4.38 -17.34
C ILE A 27 -4.45 5.48 -17.81
N SER A 28 -5.37 5.89 -16.94
CA SER A 28 -6.38 6.91 -17.28
C SER A 28 -5.81 8.33 -17.22
N MET A 29 -4.78 8.56 -16.41
CA MET A 29 -4.21 9.88 -16.06
C MET A 29 -5.27 10.87 -15.56
N ASP A 30 -6.39 10.36 -15.03
CA ASP A 30 -7.48 11.18 -14.52
C ASP A 30 -7.11 11.73 -13.13
N PRO A 31 -7.17 13.05 -12.90
CA PRO A 31 -6.76 13.66 -11.63
C PRO A 31 -7.47 13.09 -10.40
N ASP A 32 -8.77 12.83 -10.49
CA ASP A 32 -9.55 12.32 -9.36
C ASP A 32 -9.13 10.88 -9.04
N THR A 33 -8.90 10.06 -10.06
CA THR A 33 -8.37 8.70 -9.86
C THR A 33 -6.95 8.68 -9.31
N LEU A 34 -6.10 9.63 -9.72
CA LEU A 34 -4.74 9.79 -9.19
C LEU A 34 -4.76 10.21 -7.72
N GLU A 35 -5.68 11.10 -7.34
CA GLU A 35 -5.90 11.48 -5.95
C GLU A 35 -6.38 10.29 -5.11
N HIS A 36 -7.43 9.59 -5.54
CA HIS A 36 -7.93 8.41 -4.84
C HIS A 36 -6.87 7.32 -4.69
N ALA A 37 -6.07 7.07 -5.74
CA ALA A 37 -4.98 6.12 -5.69
C ALA A 37 -3.89 6.54 -4.70
N THR A 38 -3.62 7.86 -4.58
CA THR A 38 -2.68 8.40 -3.59
C THR A 38 -3.17 8.15 -2.17
N THR A 39 -4.43 8.46 -1.88
CA THR A 39 -5.02 8.20 -0.57
C THR A 39 -5.00 6.71 -0.21
N ALA A 40 -5.23 5.82 -1.18
CA ALA A 40 -5.16 4.38 -0.95
C ALA A 40 -3.74 3.91 -0.60
N VAL A 41 -2.71 4.45 -1.30
CA VAL A 41 -1.31 4.17 -1.01
C VAL A 41 -0.91 4.67 0.38
N GLU A 42 -1.28 5.90 0.74
CA GLU A 42 -1.01 6.48 2.07
C GLU A 42 -1.68 5.68 3.19
N SER A 43 -2.93 5.25 2.98
CA SER A 43 -3.65 4.41 3.94
C SER A 43 -2.98 3.04 4.12
N ALA A 44 -2.55 2.41 3.03
CA ALA A 44 -1.83 1.14 3.08
C ALA A 44 -0.47 1.30 3.77
N ARG A 45 0.24 2.40 3.52
CA ARG A 45 1.51 2.74 4.17
C ARG A 45 1.32 2.91 5.68
N SER A 46 0.31 3.66 6.11
CA SER A 46 0.02 3.83 7.54
C SER A 46 -0.27 2.49 8.22
N GLN A 47 -1.05 1.60 7.59
CA GLN A 47 -1.35 0.29 8.16
C GLN A 47 -0.09 -0.60 8.24
N LEU A 48 0.78 -0.55 7.23
CA LEU A 48 2.05 -1.28 7.22
C LEU A 48 2.98 -0.80 8.34
N GLU A 49 3.07 0.52 8.59
CA GLU A 49 3.89 1.06 9.68
C GLU A 49 3.35 0.66 11.06
N ILE A 50 2.02 0.64 11.25
CA ILE A 50 1.41 0.09 12.47
C ILE A 50 1.82 -1.39 12.63
N MET A 51 1.75 -2.18 11.55
CA MET A 51 2.13 -3.59 11.59
C MET A 51 3.61 -3.78 11.97
N LYS A 52 4.53 -3.00 11.40
CA LYS A 52 5.96 -3.04 11.74
C LYS A 52 6.22 -2.85 13.24
N SER A 53 5.35 -2.12 13.95
CA SER A 53 5.49 -1.90 15.40
C SER A 53 5.13 -3.10 16.28
N VAL A 54 4.38 -4.07 15.74
CA VAL A 54 3.90 -5.25 16.48
C VAL A 54 4.40 -6.58 15.89
N ALA A 55 5.05 -6.52 14.73
CA ALA A 55 5.60 -7.67 14.03
C ALA A 55 6.87 -8.23 14.69
N THR A 56 7.19 -9.48 14.37
CA THR A 56 8.41 -10.17 14.81
C THR A 56 9.41 -10.29 13.66
N ASP A 57 10.63 -10.71 13.95
CA ASP A 57 11.67 -10.96 12.94
C ASP A 57 11.23 -12.01 11.89
N LEU A 58 10.31 -12.92 12.23
CA LEU A 58 9.77 -13.91 11.30
C LEU A 58 8.87 -13.28 10.22
N ASP A 59 8.35 -12.08 10.45
CA ASP A 59 7.43 -11.37 9.57
C ASP A 59 8.15 -10.39 8.63
N GLU A 60 9.46 -10.15 8.83
CA GLU A 60 10.27 -9.23 8.04
C GLU A 60 10.15 -9.47 6.51
N PRO A 61 10.18 -10.72 5.99
CA PRO A 61 10.02 -10.95 4.55
C PRO A 61 8.68 -10.46 4.00
N PHE A 62 7.60 -10.58 4.77
CA PHE A 62 6.29 -10.06 4.39
C PHE A 62 6.32 -8.54 4.36
N LEU A 63 6.81 -7.90 5.42
CA LEU A 63 6.84 -6.45 5.56
C LEU A 63 7.69 -5.79 4.45
N MET A 64 8.86 -6.34 4.17
CA MET A 64 9.73 -5.87 3.08
C MET A 64 9.06 -5.98 1.71
N ASN A 65 8.30 -7.06 1.49
CA ASN A 65 7.59 -7.26 0.22
C ASN A 65 6.47 -6.23 0.04
N GLU A 66 5.65 -6.01 1.07
CA GLU A 66 4.58 -5.01 1.03
C GLU A 66 5.13 -3.58 0.92
N GLU A 67 6.23 -3.27 1.62
CA GLU A 67 6.93 -2.00 1.50
C GLU A 67 7.44 -1.76 0.07
N LYS A 68 8.08 -2.76 -0.54
CA LYS A 68 8.56 -2.66 -1.93
C LYS A 68 7.41 -2.40 -2.91
N LYS A 69 6.25 -3.02 -2.71
CA LYS A 69 5.06 -2.78 -3.55
C LYS A 69 4.56 -1.34 -3.41
N LEU A 70 4.47 -0.82 -2.18
CA LEU A 70 4.03 0.55 -1.93
C LEU A 70 5.01 1.57 -2.48
N SER A 71 6.31 1.39 -2.30
CA SER A 71 7.32 2.29 -2.88
C SER A 71 7.24 2.35 -4.41
N LYS A 72 6.91 1.23 -5.08
CA LYS A 72 6.64 1.23 -6.52
C LYS A 72 5.39 2.03 -6.88
N CYS A 73 4.32 1.88 -6.11
CA CYS A 73 3.09 2.64 -6.31
C CYS A 73 3.30 4.15 -6.15
N GLU A 74 4.01 4.56 -5.09
CA GLU A 74 4.38 5.97 -4.85
C GLU A 74 5.18 6.53 -6.02
N HIS A 75 6.17 5.79 -6.52
CA HIS A 75 6.93 6.19 -7.70
C HIS A 75 6.04 6.34 -8.93
N GLN A 76 5.13 5.40 -9.20
CA GLN A 76 4.23 5.50 -10.36
C GLN A 76 3.29 6.70 -10.29
N LEU A 77 2.76 7.00 -9.10
CA LEU A 77 1.92 8.17 -8.88
C LEU A 77 2.70 9.48 -9.01
N HIS A 78 3.94 9.50 -8.54
CA HIS A 78 4.84 10.64 -8.73
C HIS A 78 5.04 10.92 -10.22
N GLU A 79 5.48 9.91 -10.98
CA GLU A 79 5.70 10.06 -12.42
C GLU A 79 4.43 10.46 -13.19
N ALA A 80 3.24 10.01 -12.76
CA ALA A 80 1.98 10.35 -13.42
C ALA A 80 1.46 11.76 -13.12
N LYS A 81 1.88 12.37 -12.01
CA LYS A 81 1.46 13.72 -11.60
C LYS A 81 2.43 14.82 -12.06
N HIS A 82 3.62 14.42 -12.51
CA HIS A 82 4.68 15.30 -13.00
C HIS A 82 4.67 15.38 -14.53
#